data_AF-A0A2E0HLY4-F1
#
_entry.id   AF-A0A2E0HLY4-F1
#
_cell.length_a   1.000
_cell.length_b   1.000
_cell.length_c   1.000
_cell.angle_alpha   90.00
_cell.angle_beta   90.00
_cell.angle_gamma   90.00
#
_symmetry.space_group_name_H-M   'P 1'
#
loop_
_entity.id
_entity.type
_entity.pdbx_description
1 polymer ?
#
loop_
_entity_poly.entity_id
_entity_poly.type
_entity_poly.pdbx_seq_one_letter_code
_entity_poly.pdbx_strand_id
1 'polypeptide(L)'
;MIELKENERIDWFRIVADLRGAGVTVKDMSQTLDIPRSTIHGWCNEISNPRVETGLRVIQFWADTCERPVDEVPRYDRYQPHQSYSAAVQ
;
A
#
# COMPACT_ATOMS: atom_id res chain seq x y z
N MET A 1 16.26 -0.69 -4.55
CA MET A 1 15.58 -0.63 -5.86
C MET A 1 14.42 -1.60 -5.81
N ILE A 2 13.22 -1.20 -6.26
CA ILE A 2 12.04 -2.08 -6.21
C ILE A 2 12.02 -2.89 -7.50
N GLU A 3 12.16 -4.20 -7.40
CA GLU A 3 11.99 -5.12 -8.52
C GLU A 3 10.67 -5.88 -8.36
N LEU A 4 9.82 -5.83 -9.38
CA LEU A 4 8.55 -6.56 -9.43
C LEU A 4 8.65 -7.73 -10.40
N LYS A 5 8.10 -8.88 -10.02
CA LYS A 5 7.89 -10.01 -10.94
C LYS A 5 6.71 -9.74 -11.88
N GLU A 6 6.61 -10.47 -12.99
CA GLU A 6 5.65 -10.25 -14.09
C GLU A 6 4.19 -10.04 -13.62
N ASN A 7 3.74 -10.79 -12.60
CA ASN A 7 2.38 -10.71 -12.04
C ASN A 7 2.29 -10.02 -10.68
N GLU A 8 3.41 -9.56 -10.14
CA GLU A 8 3.46 -8.91 -8.84
C GLU A 8 2.98 -7.46 -8.95
N ARG A 9 2.19 -7.02 -7.97
CA ARG A 9 1.68 -5.65 -7.86
C ARG A 9 1.90 -5.16 -6.44
N ILE A 10 2.05 -3.84 -6.30
CA ILE A 10 2.14 -3.19 -4.99
C ILE A 10 0.78 -3.24 -4.31
N ASP A 11 0.76 -3.67 -3.04
CA ASP A 11 -0.43 -3.69 -2.20
C ASP A 11 -0.63 -2.32 -1.53
N TRP A 12 -1.33 -1.43 -2.23
CA TRP A 12 -1.63 -0.09 -1.72
C TRP A 12 -2.55 -0.10 -0.48
N PHE A 13 -3.44 -1.09 -0.37
CA PHE A 13 -4.28 -1.25 0.81
C PHE A 13 -3.41 -1.54 2.04
N ARG A 14 -2.47 -2.49 1.91
CA ARG A 14 -1.58 -2.86 3.00
C ARG A 14 -0.64 -1.72 3.39
N ILE A 15 -0.10 -0.96 2.42
CA ILE A 15 0.68 0.25 2.70
C ILE A 15 -0.13 1.24 3.57
N VAL A 16 -1.37 1.53 3.18
CA VAL A 16 -2.24 2.44 3.94
C VAL A 16 -2.57 1.86 5.32
N ALA A 17 -2.80 0.55 5.42
CA ALA A 17 -3.07 -0.12 6.69
C ALA A 17 -1.86 -0.05 7.65
N ASP A 18 -0.65 -0.28 7.14
CA ASP A 18 0.59 -0.21 7.93
C ASP A 18 0.84 1.23 8.43
N LEU A 19 0.67 2.22 7.56
CA LEU A 19 0.78 3.64 7.93
C LEU A 19 -0.22 4.01 9.03
N ARG A 20 -1.46 3.52 8.94
CA ARG A 20 -2.46 3.70 10.01
C ARG A 20 -2.07 2.98 11.30
N GLY A 21 -1.48 1.79 11.20
CA GLY A 21 -0.93 1.05 12.34
C GLY A 21 0.22 1.79 13.03
N ALA A 22 1.02 2.55 12.27
CA ALA A 22 2.06 3.44 12.78
C ALA A 22 1.53 4.79 13.32
N GLY A 23 0.20 4.97 13.36
CA GLY A 23 -0.43 6.18 13.89
C GLY A 23 -0.64 7.31 12.88
N VAL A 24 -0.30 7.11 11.61
CA VAL A 24 -0.52 8.11 10.56
C VAL A 24 -1.97 8.08 10.09
N THR A 25 -2.68 9.21 10.19
CA THR A 25 -4.05 9.30 9.70
C THR A 25 -4.09 9.58 8.19
N VAL A 26 -5.22 9.27 7.54
CA VAL A 26 -5.44 9.60 6.11
C VAL A 26 -5.34 11.11 5.87
N LYS A 27 -5.68 11.94 6.88
CA LYS A 27 -5.49 13.39 6.83
C LYS A 27 -4.00 13.74 6.77
N ASP A 28 -3.17 13.13 7.59
CA ASP A 28 -1.74 13.40 7.64
C ASP A 28 -1.06 12.98 6.32
N MET A 29 -1.42 11.80 5.78
CA MET A 29 -0.95 11.36 4.46
C MET A 29 -1.33 12.37 3.38
N SER A 30 -2.59 12.81 3.37
CA SER A 30 -3.10 13.78 2.39
C SER A 30 -2.33 15.09 2.42
N GLN A 31 -2.04 15.62 3.61
CA GLN A 31 -1.31 16.87 3.78
C GLN A 31 0.19 16.72 3.46
N THR A 32 0.80 15.62 3.87
CA THR A 32 2.24 15.38 3.70
C THR A 32 2.60 15.06 2.25
N LEU A 33 1.76 14.27 1.58
CA LEU A 33 2.02 13.79 0.23
C LEU A 33 1.38 14.68 -0.84
N ASP A 34 0.54 15.64 -0.45
CA ASP A 34 -0.28 16.47 -1.34
C ASP A 34 -1.17 15.61 -2.24
N ILE A 35 -1.93 14.71 -1.60
CA ILE A 35 -2.79 13.74 -2.29
C ILE A 35 -4.22 13.87 -1.77
N PRO A 36 -5.25 13.99 -2.64
CA PRO A 36 -6.62 14.05 -2.18
C PRO A 36 -7.01 12.79 -1.40
N ARG A 37 -7.70 12.95 -0.26
CA ARG A 37 -8.15 11.80 0.57
C ARG A 37 -8.97 10.78 -0.23
N SER A 38 -9.81 11.24 -1.16
CA SER A 38 -10.58 10.39 -2.06
C SER A 38 -9.70 9.50 -2.96
N THR A 39 -8.53 10.00 -3.34
CA THR A 39 -7.54 9.23 -4.12
C THR A 39 -6.91 8.14 -3.26
N ILE A 40 -6.51 8.47 -2.03
CA ILE A 40 -5.99 7.50 -1.05
C ILE A 40 -7.02 6.40 -0.78
N HIS A 41 -8.29 6.78 -0.56
CA HIS A 41 -9.38 5.83 -0.39
C HIS A 41 -9.64 4.98 -1.66
N GLY A 42 -9.44 5.55 -2.85
CA GLY A 42 -9.56 4.84 -4.12
C GLY A 42 -8.56 3.69 -4.27
N TRP A 43 -7.35 3.85 -3.75
CA TRP A 43 -6.32 2.80 -3.76
C TRP A 43 -6.67 1.62 -2.86
N CYS A 44 -7.26 1.88 -1.69
CA CYS A 44 -7.71 0.84 -0.78
C CYS A 44 -8.83 -0.05 -1.36
N ASN A 45 -9.58 0.47 -2.34
CA ASN A 45 -10.71 -0.22 -2.95
C ASN A 45 -10.37 -0.78 -4.35
N GLU A 46 -9.09 -0.82 -4.73
CA GLU A 46 -8.60 -1.25 -6.05
C GLU A 46 -9.19 -0.45 -7.24
N ILE A 47 -9.79 0.72 -6.99
CA ILE A 47 -10.44 1.54 -8.04
C ILE A 47 -9.40 2.25 -8.90
N SER A 48 -8.23 2.56 -8.32
CA SER A 48 -7.19 3.30 -9.00
C SER A 48 -5.79 2.90 -8.52
N ASN A 49 -4.82 3.04 -9.41
CA ASN A 49 -3.40 2.96 -9.07
C ASN A 49 -2.78 4.36 -9.12
N PRO A 50 -1.87 4.70 -8.19
CA PRO A 50 -1.11 5.93 -8.28
C PRO A 50 -0.26 5.97 -9.55
N ARG A 51 0.00 7.19 -10.04
CA ARG A 51 1.06 7.40 -11.04
C ARG A 51 2.41 7.02 -10.44
N VAL A 52 3.37 6.62 -11.28
CA VAL A 52 4.69 6.14 -10.83
C VAL A 52 5.34 7.08 -9.83
N GLU A 53 5.43 8.38 -10.14
CA GLU A 53 6.03 9.38 -9.23
C GLU A 53 5.31 9.46 -7.88
N THR A 54 3.97 9.50 -7.90
CA THR A 54 3.14 9.51 -6.69
C THR A 54 3.33 8.24 -5.88
N GLY A 55 3.36 7.08 -6.55
CA GLY A 55 3.55 5.79 -5.93
C GLY A 55 4.91 5.69 -5.24
N LEU A 56 5.98 6.13 -5.90
CA LEU A 56 7.32 6.16 -5.31
C LEU A 56 7.38 7.04 -4.05
N ARG A 57 6.75 8.22 -4.07
CA ARG A 57 6.67 9.11 -2.89
C ARG A 57 5.93 8.45 -1.73
N VAL A 58 4.82 7.76 -2.00
CA VAL A 58 4.05 7.04 -0.98
C VAL A 58 4.88 5.88 -0.40
N ILE A 59 5.59 5.12 -1.25
CA ILE A 59 6.42 4.00 -0.80
C ILE A 59 7.58 4.50 0.06
N GLN A 60 8.23 5.60 -0.32
CA GLN A 60 9.29 6.19 0.49
C GLN A 60 8.75 6.63 1.85
N PHE A 61 7.59 7.30 1.87
CA PHE A 61 6.95 7.71 3.12
C PHE A 61 6.59 6.53 4.03
N TRP A 62 6.11 5.42 3.46
CA TRP A 62 5.88 4.17 4.20
C TRP A 62 7.18 3.59 4.76
N ALA A 63 8.24 3.54 3.97
CA ALA A 63 9.54 3.03 4.40
C ALA A 63 10.08 3.83 5.60
N ASP A 64 10.03 5.16 5.51
CA ASP A 64 10.49 6.06 6.57
C ASP A 64 9.63 5.95 7.83
N THR A 65 8.30 5.86 7.67
CA THR A 65 7.35 5.81 8.80
C THR A 65 7.37 4.46 9.52
N CYS A 66 7.47 3.36 8.78
CA CYS A 66 7.44 2.02 9.32
C CYS A 66 8.83 1.47 9.67
N GLU A 67 9.89 2.28 9.48
CA GLU A 67 11.30 1.92 9.68
C GLU A 67 11.66 0.63 8.93
N ARG A 68 11.18 0.52 7.69
CA ARG A 68 11.38 -0.64 6.81
C ARG A 68 12.00 -0.21 5.50
N PRO A 69 12.81 -1.06 4.86
CA PRO A 69 13.41 -0.72 3.59
C PRO A 69 12.38 -0.80 2.45
N VAL A 70 12.57 0.00 1.39
CA VAL A 70 11.61 0.12 0.27
C VAL A 70 11.40 -1.18 -0.52
N ASP A 71 12.33 -2.12 -0.43
CA ASP A 71 12.23 -3.45 -1.04
C ASP A 71 11.26 -4.37 -0.29
N GLU A 72 11.01 -4.13 0.99
CA GLU A 72 9.98 -4.83 1.78
C GLU A 72 8.56 -4.28 1.56
N VAL A 73 8.39 -3.34 0.62
CA VAL A 73 7.07 -2.78 0.30
C VAL A 73 6.04 -3.90 0.09
N PRO A 74 4.84 -3.79 0.66
CA PRO A 74 3.79 -4.79 0.50
C PRO A 74 3.45 -5.06 -0.97
N ARG A 75 3.35 -6.35 -1.31
CA ARG A 75 3.11 -6.83 -2.68
C ARG A 75 2.14 -8.00 -2.65
N TYR A 76 1.40 -8.16 -3.74
CA TYR A 76 0.58 -9.34 -3.99
C TYR A 76 0.79 -9.83 -5.43
N ASP A 77 0.63 -11.13 -5.62
CA ASP A 77 0.53 -11.71 -6.96
C ASP A 77 -0.93 -11.59 -7.41
N ARG A 78 -1.17 -10.96 -8.57
CA ARG A 78 -2.51 -10.83 -9.15
C ARG A 78 -3.13 -12.21 -9.46
N TYR A 79 -2.31 -13.24 -9.58
CA TYR A 79 -2.71 -14.64 -9.68
C TYR A 79 -2.55 -15.36 -8.33
N GLN A 80 -3.15 -14.83 -7.27
CA GLN A 80 -3.49 -15.65 -6.12
C GLN A 80 -4.90 -16.22 -6.34
N PRO A 81 -5.04 -17.52 -6.70
CA PRO A 81 -6.35 -18.16 -6.58
C PRO A 81 -6.75 -18.01 -5.13
N HIS A 82 -7.92 -17.41 -4.92
CA HIS A 82 -8.43 -16.96 -3.63
C HIS A 82 -8.13 -18.02 -2.57
N GLN A 83 -7.09 -17.80 -1.76
CA GLN A 83 -6.91 -18.60 -0.56
C GLN A 83 -8.07 -18.18 0.33
N SER A 84 -9.11 -19.00 0.28
CA SER A 84 -10.26 -18.92 1.16
C SER A 84 -9.71 -18.72 2.56
N TYR A 85 -10.16 -17.65 3.22
CA TYR A 85 -10.01 -17.48 4.65
C TYR A 85 -10.48 -18.78 5.29
N SER A 86 -9.54 -19.67 5.64
CA SER A 86 -9.85 -20.85 6.44
C SER A 86 -10.09 -20.29 7.83
N ALA A 87 -11.35 -19.95 8.08
CA ALA A 87 -11.83 -19.75 9.42
C ALA A 87 -11.66 -21.09 10.13
N ALA A 88 -10.50 -21.25 10.78
CA ALA A 88 -10.35 -22.15 11.90
C ALA A 88 -11.31 -21.64 12.99
N VAL A 89 -12.57 -22.10 12.92
CA VAL A 89 -13.47 -22.11 14.06
C VAL A 89 -13.20 -23.44 14.74
N GLN A 90 -12.50 -23.36 15.88
CA GLN A 90 -12.38 -24.46 16.84
C GLN A 90 -13.72 -24.73 17.51
#